data_AF-A0A526Z7M2-F1
#
_entry.id   AF-A0A526Z7M2-F1
#
_cell.length_a   1.000
_cell.length_b   1.000
_cell.length_c   1.000
_cell.angle_alpha   90.00
_cell.angle_beta   90.00
_cell.angle_gamma   90.00
#
_symmetry.space_group_name_H-M   'P 1'
#
loop_
_entity.id
_entity.type
_entity.pdbx_description
1 polymer ?
#
loop_
_entity_poly.entity_id
_entity_poly.type
_entity_poly.pdbx_seq_one_letter_code
_entity_poly.pdbx_strand_id
1 'polypeptide(L)'
;MPKILTTHTLHPRASATLTGAGELVVASALDADTLATEARDADIIIVRAPLPSALFEGATKLRAAIRHGAGLDMVPMEAATAAGVLVANVPAVNARSVAEYVMFAALALLRRFRMVDRDLRAKGWLAGRDHTILASELAGKTIGIVGFGAIGQAVGHIAAHGFDLNVVATTRSRRPAPDSVGFLSIDALVEQSDIIVLCCPLTAE
;
A
#
# COMPACT_ATOMS: atom_id res chain seq x y z
N MET A 1 18.92 -3.69 -27.09
CA MET A 1 17.94 -4.23 -26.11
C MET A 1 17.36 -3.06 -25.35
N PRO A 2 16.08 -3.10 -24.93
CA PRO A 2 15.53 -2.01 -24.13
C PRO A 2 16.22 -1.95 -22.77
N LYS A 3 16.55 -0.75 -22.30
CA LYS A 3 17.04 -0.50 -20.94
C LYS A 3 15.86 -0.31 -20.00
N ILE A 4 15.78 -1.15 -18.99
CA ILE A 4 14.73 -1.17 -17.98
C ILE A 4 15.34 -0.66 -16.67
N LEU A 5 15.05 0.58 -16.32
CA LEU A 5 15.44 1.14 -15.03
C LEU A 5 14.43 0.72 -13.96
N THR A 6 14.87 0.32 -12.78
CA THR A 6 14.00 0.12 -11.63
C THR A 6 14.50 0.92 -10.44
N THR A 7 13.60 1.64 -9.79
CA THR A 7 13.94 2.42 -8.58
C THR A 7 14.39 1.53 -7.41
N HIS A 8 14.08 0.24 -7.43
CA HIS A 8 14.44 -0.68 -6.34
C HIS A 8 14.81 -2.06 -6.87
N THR A 9 15.53 -2.81 -6.04
CA THR A 9 15.70 -4.25 -6.24
C THR A 9 14.33 -4.94 -6.29
N LEU A 10 14.15 -5.80 -7.29
CA LEU A 10 12.94 -6.59 -7.47
C LEU A 10 13.14 -8.01 -6.97
N HIS A 11 12.04 -8.72 -6.75
CA HIS A 11 12.09 -10.13 -6.40
C HIS A 11 12.88 -10.91 -7.48
N PRO A 12 13.75 -11.88 -7.15
CA PRO A 12 14.62 -12.55 -8.12
C PRO A 12 13.90 -13.12 -9.34
N ARG A 13 12.68 -13.66 -9.16
CA ARG A 13 11.85 -14.13 -10.28
C ARG A 13 11.48 -13.01 -11.26
N ALA A 14 11.09 -11.84 -10.76
CA ALA A 14 10.75 -10.69 -11.60
C ALA A 14 12.00 -10.15 -12.30
N SER A 15 13.13 -10.07 -11.58
CA SER A 15 14.41 -9.67 -12.16
C SER A 15 14.82 -10.60 -13.31
N ALA A 16 14.73 -11.92 -13.11
CA ALA A 16 15.05 -12.90 -14.16
C ALA A 16 14.18 -12.74 -15.41
N THR A 17 12.86 -12.52 -15.24
CA THR A 17 11.95 -12.25 -16.36
C THR A 17 12.33 -10.98 -17.12
N LEU A 18 12.63 -9.88 -16.40
CA LEU A 18 12.96 -8.60 -17.02
C LEU A 18 14.34 -8.62 -17.70
N THR A 19 15.34 -9.28 -17.11
CA THR A 19 16.65 -9.49 -17.75
C THR A 19 16.53 -10.32 -19.03
N GLY A 20 15.55 -11.22 -19.13
CA GLY A 20 15.24 -11.93 -20.37
C GLY A 20 14.61 -11.04 -21.46
N ALA A 21 14.05 -9.88 -21.10
CA ALA A 21 13.38 -8.94 -22.01
C ALA A 21 14.23 -7.69 -22.34
N GLY A 22 15.23 -7.36 -21.51
CA GLY A 22 16.01 -6.13 -21.62
C GLY A 22 17.17 -6.06 -20.63
N GLU A 23 17.91 -4.96 -20.69
CA GLU A 23 18.96 -4.65 -19.72
C GLU A 23 18.32 -4.08 -18.45
N LEU A 24 18.23 -4.86 -17.38
CA LEU A 24 17.68 -4.42 -16.10
C LEU A 24 18.76 -3.72 -15.27
N VAL A 25 18.51 -2.46 -14.92
CA VAL A 25 19.39 -1.63 -14.09
C VAL A 25 18.63 -1.13 -12.87
N VAL A 26 19.20 -1.28 -11.68
CA VAL A 26 18.65 -0.69 -10.46
C VAL A 26 19.24 0.69 -10.29
N ALA A 27 18.40 1.68 -9.97
CA ALA A 27 18.86 3.04 -9.74
C ALA A 27 19.89 3.10 -8.60
N SER A 28 20.97 3.87 -8.77
CA SER A 28 22.05 3.93 -7.77
C SER A 28 21.65 4.70 -6.51
N ALA A 29 20.74 5.66 -6.65
CA ALA A 29 20.11 6.40 -5.56
C ALA A 29 18.69 6.83 -5.95
N LEU A 30 17.93 7.32 -4.96
CA LEU A 30 16.53 7.71 -5.09
C LEU A 30 16.31 9.23 -5.06
N ASP A 31 17.37 10.03 -5.01
CA ASP A 31 17.26 11.47 -5.12
C ASP A 31 16.88 11.89 -6.56
N ALA A 32 16.31 13.08 -6.66
CA ALA A 32 15.74 13.57 -7.92
C ALA A 32 16.77 13.66 -9.05
N ASP A 33 17.98 14.11 -8.76
CA ASP A 33 19.03 14.33 -9.77
C ASP A 33 19.55 13.01 -10.33
N THR A 34 19.76 12.02 -9.45
CA THR A 34 20.18 10.68 -9.86
C THR A 34 19.12 10.02 -10.72
N LEU A 35 17.86 10.02 -10.28
CA LEU A 35 16.75 9.42 -11.05
C LEU A 35 16.57 10.10 -12.41
N ALA A 36 16.63 11.43 -12.47
CA ALA A 36 16.51 12.16 -13.72
C ALA A 36 17.69 11.88 -14.67
N THR A 37 18.90 11.70 -14.13
CA THR A 37 20.10 11.41 -14.93
C THR A 37 20.08 9.98 -15.47
N GLU A 38 19.82 8.98 -14.63
CA GLU A 38 19.89 7.57 -15.01
C GLU A 38 18.73 7.16 -15.94
N ALA A 39 17.58 7.85 -15.84
CA ALA A 39 16.43 7.62 -16.69
C ALA A 39 16.60 8.15 -18.13
N ARG A 40 17.58 9.03 -18.41
CA ARG A 40 17.77 9.62 -19.75
C ARG A 40 17.90 8.57 -20.85
N ASP A 41 18.58 7.47 -20.53
CA ASP A 41 18.83 6.37 -21.46
C ASP A 41 17.89 5.17 -21.27
N ALA A 42 16.89 5.26 -20.38
CA ALA A 42 15.95 4.19 -20.12
C ALA A 42 14.80 4.19 -21.15
N ASP A 43 14.41 3.01 -21.61
CA ASP A 43 13.21 2.80 -22.43
C ASP A 43 11.96 2.60 -21.55
N ILE A 44 12.16 2.00 -20.37
CA ILE A 44 11.10 1.69 -19.38
C ILE A 44 11.63 2.00 -17.98
N ILE A 45 10.76 2.53 -17.12
CA ILE A 45 11.04 2.66 -15.68
C ILE A 45 10.02 1.87 -14.85
N ILE A 46 10.51 1.07 -13.89
CA ILE A 46 9.70 0.39 -12.87
C ILE A 46 9.71 1.23 -11.58
N VAL A 47 8.53 1.69 -11.18
CA VAL A 47 8.36 2.73 -10.17
C VAL A 47 7.93 2.14 -8.83
N ARG A 48 8.76 2.39 -7.81
CA ARG A 48 8.55 2.07 -6.38
C ARG A 48 9.01 3.20 -5.44
N ALA A 49 9.49 4.31 -6.01
CA ALA A 49 9.81 5.57 -5.34
C ALA A 49 9.13 6.72 -6.09
N PRO A 50 8.86 7.87 -5.43
CA PRO A 50 8.43 9.08 -6.12
C PRO A 50 9.42 9.47 -7.23
N LEU A 51 8.90 9.80 -8.41
CA LEU A 51 9.70 10.30 -9.52
C LEU A 51 9.64 11.84 -9.56
N PRO A 52 10.76 12.53 -9.83
CA PRO A 52 10.73 13.97 -10.05
C PRO A 52 10.14 14.28 -11.43
N SER A 53 9.39 15.39 -11.56
CA SER A 53 8.83 15.81 -12.86
C SER A 53 9.90 16.02 -13.93
N ALA A 54 11.06 16.55 -13.53
CA ALA A 54 12.21 16.79 -14.42
C ALA A 54 12.76 15.53 -15.10
N LEU A 55 12.46 14.33 -14.56
CA LEU A 55 12.81 13.06 -15.20
C LEU A 55 12.21 12.96 -16.60
N PHE A 56 10.96 13.41 -16.76
CA PHE A 56 10.21 13.26 -18.01
C PHE A 56 10.64 14.26 -19.08
N GLU A 57 11.26 15.38 -18.70
CA GLU A 57 11.81 16.36 -19.64
C GLU A 57 13.11 15.86 -20.30
N GLY A 58 13.94 15.12 -19.55
CA GLY A 58 15.24 14.62 -20.00
C GLY A 58 15.24 13.22 -20.61
N ALA A 59 14.20 12.42 -20.38
CA ALA A 59 14.14 11.02 -20.77
C ALA A 59 13.51 10.80 -22.15
N THR A 60 14.22 11.23 -23.20
CA THR A 60 13.71 11.22 -24.59
C THR A 60 13.45 9.83 -25.18
N LYS A 61 14.00 8.76 -24.58
CA LYS A 61 13.77 7.36 -24.96
C LYS A 61 12.67 6.69 -24.16
N LEU A 62 12.21 7.31 -23.06
CA LEU A 62 11.30 6.67 -22.13
C LEU A 62 9.93 6.47 -22.78
N ARG A 63 9.48 5.22 -22.86
CA ARG A 63 8.21 4.84 -23.46
C ARG A 63 7.15 4.51 -22.43
N ALA A 64 7.57 4.00 -21.27
CA ALA A 64 6.65 3.61 -20.22
C ALA A 64 7.22 3.80 -18.80
N ALA A 65 6.36 4.25 -17.89
CA ALA A 65 6.55 4.23 -16.46
C ALA A 65 5.55 3.27 -15.82
N ILE A 66 6.04 2.12 -15.34
CA ILE A 66 5.21 1.05 -14.80
C ILE A 66 5.30 1.08 -13.27
N ARG A 67 4.22 1.49 -12.62
CA ARG A 67 4.11 1.45 -11.17
C ARG A 67 3.99 0.01 -10.72
N HIS A 68 4.96 -0.45 -9.93
CA HIS A 68 4.91 -1.78 -9.31
C HIS A 68 3.99 -1.75 -8.06
N GLY A 69 2.69 -1.71 -8.34
CA GLY A 69 1.55 -1.81 -7.43
C GLY A 69 0.40 -0.85 -7.81
N ALA A 70 -0.56 -0.60 -6.91
CA ALA A 70 -1.82 0.11 -7.22
C ALA A 70 -1.78 1.65 -7.35
N GLY A 71 -1.29 2.41 -6.35
CA GLY A 71 -1.35 3.88 -6.36
C GLY A 71 -0.44 4.52 -7.41
N LEU A 72 -0.86 5.65 -8.00
CA LEU A 72 -0.12 6.38 -9.03
C LEU A 72 0.48 7.71 -8.51
N ASP A 73 0.33 8.01 -7.23
CA ASP A 73 0.81 9.20 -6.53
C ASP A 73 2.33 9.42 -6.64
N MET A 74 3.09 8.36 -6.91
CA MET A 74 4.55 8.41 -7.11
C MET A 74 4.96 8.89 -8.51
N VAL A 75 4.03 8.98 -9.46
CA VAL A 75 4.31 9.37 -10.84
C VAL A 75 3.69 10.75 -11.10
N PRO A 76 4.48 11.76 -11.50
CA PRO A 76 3.94 13.06 -11.90
C PRO A 76 3.21 12.89 -13.24
N MET A 77 1.91 12.60 -13.15
CA MET A 77 1.08 12.19 -14.29
C MET A 77 1.04 13.23 -15.41
N GLU A 78 1.02 14.52 -15.08
CA GLU A 78 1.02 15.61 -16.06
C GLU A 78 2.32 15.65 -16.86
N ALA A 79 3.47 15.55 -16.19
CA ALA A 79 4.78 15.51 -16.83
C ALA A 79 4.95 14.26 -17.71
N ALA A 80 4.51 13.10 -17.21
CA ALA A 80 4.53 11.85 -17.98
C ALA A 80 3.66 11.94 -19.24
N THR A 81 2.47 12.53 -19.12
CA THR A 81 1.54 12.73 -20.25
C THR A 81 2.12 13.69 -21.28
N ALA A 82 2.67 14.83 -20.84
CA ALA A 82 3.29 15.82 -21.72
C ALA A 82 4.49 15.23 -22.50
N ALA A 83 5.23 14.32 -21.87
CA ALA A 83 6.35 13.60 -22.50
C ALA A 83 5.92 12.40 -23.37
N GLY A 84 4.62 12.09 -23.47
CA GLY A 84 4.12 10.96 -24.25
C GLY A 84 4.44 9.58 -23.64
N VAL A 85 4.75 9.53 -22.35
CA VAL A 85 5.13 8.31 -21.63
C VAL A 85 3.88 7.57 -21.16
N LEU A 86 3.75 6.29 -21.52
CA LEU A 86 2.67 5.44 -21.03
C LEU A 86 2.84 5.17 -19.53
N VAL A 87 1.80 5.43 -18.74
CA VAL A 87 1.78 5.07 -17.31
C VAL A 87 0.84 3.89 -17.10
N ALA A 88 1.32 2.85 -16.42
CA ALA A 88 0.50 1.71 -16.00
C ALA A 88 0.75 1.37 -14.54
N ASN A 89 -0.24 0.75 -13.90
CA ASN A 89 -0.17 0.27 -12.52
C ASN A 89 -0.63 -1.19 -12.44
N VAL A 90 -0.54 -1.76 -11.25
CA VAL A 90 -1.00 -3.12 -10.96
C VAL A 90 -2.06 -3.06 -9.86
N PRO A 91 -3.32 -2.69 -10.18
CA PRO A 91 -4.37 -2.55 -9.19
C PRO A 91 -4.78 -3.91 -8.61
N ALA A 92 -5.25 -3.90 -7.36
CA ALA A 92 -5.81 -5.05 -6.63
C ALA A 92 -4.87 -6.25 -6.35
N VAL A 93 -3.73 -6.42 -7.01
CA VAL A 93 -2.85 -7.60 -6.81
C VAL A 93 -2.29 -7.74 -5.40
N ASN A 94 -2.12 -6.62 -4.69
CA ASN A 94 -1.65 -6.60 -3.31
C ASN A 94 -2.79 -6.48 -2.29
N ALA A 95 -4.06 -6.51 -2.73
CA ALA A 95 -5.20 -6.26 -1.84
C ALA A 95 -5.24 -7.23 -0.66
N ARG A 96 -5.01 -8.52 -0.93
CA ARG A 96 -4.95 -9.56 0.10
C ARG A 96 -3.80 -9.33 1.08
N SER A 97 -2.58 -9.10 0.57
CA SER A 97 -1.41 -8.87 1.44
C SER A 97 -1.58 -7.65 2.33
N VAL A 98 -2.19 -6.57 1.82
CA VAL A 98 -2.50 -5.39 2.63
C VAL A 98 -3.58 -5.71 3.67
N ALA A 99 -4.63 -6.44 3.29
CA ALA A 99 -5.69 -6.82 4.23
C ALA A 99 -5.18 -7.71 5.37
N GLU A 100 -4.32 -8.68 5.07
CA GLU A 100 -3.65 -9.52 6.07
C GLU A 100 -2.79 -8.67 7.02
N TYR A 101 -2.03 -7.70 6.48
CA TYR A 101 -1.27 -6.76 7.29
C TYR A 101 -2.16 -5.88 8.20
N VAL A 102 -3.30 -5.40 7.71
CA VAL A 102 -4.25 -4.61 8.51
C VAL A 102 -4.72 -5.42 9.73
N MET A 103 -5.10 -6.69 9.52
CA MET A 103 -5.53 -7.54 10.64
C MET A 103 -4.38 -7.85 11.61
N PHE A 104 -3.17 -8.08 11.10
CA PHE A 104 -1.97 -8.21 11.93
C PHE A 104 -1.71 -6.95 12.77
N ALA A 105 -1.79 -5.77 12.16
CA ALA A 105 -1.56 -4.50 12.85
C ALA A 105 -2.62 -4.24 13.91
N ALA A 106 -3.90 -4.48 13.61
CA ALA A 106 -4.99 -4.37 14.56
C ALA A 106 -4.78 -5.29 15.78
N LEU A 107 -4.43 -6.57 15.55
CA LEU A 107 -4.07 -7.50 16.63
C LEU A 107 -2.85 -7.03 17.42
N ALA A 108 -1.78 -6.61 16.74
CA ALA A 108 -0.56 -6.17 17.39
C ALA A 108 -0.78 -4.96 18.32
N LEU A 109 -1.66 -4.04 17.91
CA LEU A 109 -2.05 -2.88 18.71
C LEU A 109 -2.94 -3.27 19.89
N LEU A 110 -4.05 -3.96 19.65
CA LEU A 110 -5.00 -4.33 20.70
C LEU A 110 -4.42 -5.32 21.71
N ARG A 111 -3.46 -6.16 21.31
CA ARG A 111 -2.75 -7.09 22.19
C ARG A 111 -1.45 -6.52 22.75
N ARG A 112 -1.16 -5.24 22.47
CA ARG A 112 0.05 -4.52 22.91
C ARG A 112 1.33 -5.32 22.63
N PHE A 113 1.36 -6.03 21.51
CA PHE A 113 2.34 -7.07 21.19
C PHE A 113 3.78 -6.58 21.35
N ARG A 114 4.09 -5.38 20.85
CA ARG A 114 5.43 -4.79 20.96
C ARG A 114 5.89 -4.57 22.40
N MET A 115 4.99 -4.16 23.29
CA MET A 115 5.31 -3.92 24.69
C MET A 115 5.51 -5.23 25.45
N VAL A 116 4.62 -6.19 25.20
CA VAL A 116 4.71 -7.55 25.74
C VAL A 116 6.03 -8.20 25.32
N ASP A 117 6.34 -8.24 24.02
CA ASP A 117 7.56 -8.88 23.50
C ASP A 117 8.84 -8.26 24.07
N ARG A 118 8.92 -6.92 24.10
CA ARG A 118 10.07 -6.19 24.65
C ARG A 118 10.31 -6.52 26.12
N ASP A 119 9.29 -6.33 26.97
CA ASP A 119 9.48 -6.45 28.42
C ASP A 119 9.52 -7.92 28.88
N LEU A 120 8.86 -8.83 28.17
CA LEU A 120 9.02 -10.28 28.38
C LEU A 120 10.48 -10.70 28.23
N ARG A 121 11.14 -10.28 27.15
CA ARG A 121 12.54 -10.64 26.86
C ARG A 121 13.53 -9.93 27.78
N ALA A 122 13.27 -8.67 28.12
CA ALA A 122 14.22 -7.85 28.87
C ALA A 122 14.08 -7.98 30.40
N LYS A 123 12.86 -8.19 30.90
CA LYS A 123 12.51 -8.11 32.33
C LYS A 123 11.79 -9.36 32.86
N GLY A 124 11.53 -10.34 31.99
CA GLY A 124 10.91 -11.61 32.35
C GLY A 124 9.38 -11.62 32.24
N TRP A 125 8.81 -12.78 32.53
CA TRP A 125 7.41 -13.09 32.24
C TRP A 125 6.40 -12.15 32.90
N LEU A 126 6.59 -11.79 34.17
CA LEU A 126 5.66 -10.92 34.90
C LEU A 126 5.54 -9.54 34.25
N ALA A 127 6.68 -8.92 33.90
CA ALA A 127 6.69 -7.60 33.26
C ALA A 127 6.03 -7.59 31.87
N GLY A 128 6.18 -8.68 31.11
CA GLY A 128 5.48 -8.85 29.83
C GLY A 128 3.97 -9.04 30.04
N ARG A 129 3.58 -9.87 31.02
CA ARG A 129 2.18 -10.15 31.36
C ARG A 129 1.42 -8.91 31.82
N ASP A 130 2.05 -7.99 32.54
CA ASP A 130 1.37 -6.79 33.04
C ASP A 130 0.76 -5.94 31.91
N HIS A 131 1.37 -5.93 30.72
CA HIS A 131 0.80 -5.24 29.56
C HIS A 131 -0.52 -5.83 29.07
N THR A 132 -0.81 -7.11 29.34
CA THR A 132 -2.04 -7.76 28.86
C THR A 132 -3.29 -7.33 29.63
N ILE A 133 -3.13 -6.64 30.77
CA ILE A 133 -4.26 -6.09 31.56
C ILE A 133 -5.07 -5.09 30.73
N LEU A 134 -4.40 -4.36 29.84
CA LEU A 134 -5.00 -3.36 28.94
C LEU A 134 -5.11 -3.88 27.50
N ALA A 135 -4.91 -5.18 27.28
CA ALA A 135 -5.15 -5.79 25.98
C ALA A 135 -6.64 -6.05 25.78
N SER A 136 -7.09 -6.05 24.53
CA SER A 136 -8.47 -6.43 24.17
C SER A 136 -8.50 -7.31 22.92
N GLU A 137 -9.61 -8.01 22.77
CA GLU A 137 -9.88 -8.89 21.63
C GLU A 137 -10.51 -8.11 20.47
N LEU A 138 -10.48 -8.71 19.27
CA LEU A 138 -11.15 -8.14 18.09
C LEU A 138 -12.65 -8.42 18.07
N ALA A 139 -13.08 -9.60 18.50
CA ALA A 139 -14.47 -10.04 18.34
C ALA A 139 -15.46 -9.04 18.94
N GLY A 140 -16.55 -8.78 18.21
CA GLY A 140 -17.61 -7.84 18.58
C GLY A 140 -17.27 -6.36 18.39
N LYS A 141 -16.02 -6.00 18.08
CA LYS A 141 -15.64 -4.61 17.79
C LYS A 141 -16.11 -4.14 16.40
N THR A 142 -16.15 -2.83 16.22
CA THR A 142 -16.45 -2.22 14.92
C THR A 142 -15.18 -1.76 14.21
N ILE A 143 -14.99 -2.22 12.97
CA ILE A 143 -13.95 -1.72 12.07
C ILE A 143 -14.56 -0.78 11.03
N GLY A 144 -14.08 0.47 11.03
CA GLY A 144 -14.44 1.51 10.07
C GLY A 144 -13.44 1.59 8.93
N ILE A 145 -13.92 1.40 7.71
CA ILE A 145 -13.07 1.38 6.51
C ILE A 145 -13.33 2.63 5.66
N VAL A 146 -12.33 3.50 5.56
CA VAL A 146 -12.36 4.68 4.67
C VAL A 146 -11.84 4.26 3.30
N GLY A 147 -12.72 4.13 2.32
CA GLY A 147 -12.42 3.63 0.98
C GLY A 147 -12.73 2.14 0.83
N PHE A 148 -13.84 1.80 0.17
CA PHE A 148 -14.32 0.43 0.02
C PHE A 148 -14.02 -0.17 -1.38
N GLY A 149 -12.77 0.00 -1.82
CA GLY A 149 -12.22 -0.61 -3.04
C GLY A 149 -11.71 -2.04 -2.80
N ALA A 150 -10.80 -2.53 -3.66
CA ALA A 150 -10.28 -3.90 -3.56
C ALA A 150 -9.65 -4.23 -2.19
N ILE A 151 -8.87 -3.30 -1.62
CA ILE A 151 -8.27 -3.45 -0.28
C ILE A 151 -9.36 -3.43 0.79
N GLY A 152 -10.23 -2.40 0.79
CA GLY A 152 -11.29 -2.26 1.79
C GLY A 152 -12.25 -3.45 1.82
N GLN A 153 -12.60 -4.01 0.66
CA GLN A 153 -13.42 -5.22 0.57
C GLN A 153 -12.70 -6.45 1.13
N ALA A 154 -11.41 -6.62 0.82
CA ALA A 154 -10.62 -7.72 1.38
C ALA A 154 -10.47 -7.60 2.91
N VAL A 155 -10.24 -6.39 3.43
CA VAL A 155 -10.21 -6.11 4.88
C VAL A 155 -11.57 -6.45 5.50
N GLY A 156 -12.67 -5.91 4.97
CA GLY A 156 -14.01 -6.16 5.48
C GLY A 156 -14.39 -7.63 5.46
N HIS A 157 -14.00 -8.36 4.41
CA HIS A 157 -14.24 -9.81 4.32
C HIS A 157 -13.53 -10.58 5.44
N ILE A 158 -12.23 -10.36 5.64
CA ILE A 158 -11.45 -11.04 6.69
C ILE A 158 -11.94 -10.60 8.08
N ALA A 159 -12.24 -9.31 8.26
CA ALA A 159 -12.70 -8.78 9.53
C ALA A 159 -14.01 -9.43 9.99
N ALA A 160 -15.03 -9.45 9.12
CA ALA A 160 -16.32 -10.04 9.44
C ALA A 160 -16.23 -11.56 9.63
N HIS A 161 -15.66 -12.28 8.68
CA HIS A 161 -15.75 -13.75 8.66
C HIS A 161 -14.63 -14.46 9.42
N GLY A 162 -13.50 -13.78 9.64
CA GLY A 162 -12.33 -14.34 10.33
C GLY A 162 -12.23 -13.93 11.79
N PHE A 163 -12.79 -12.77 12.17
CA PHE A 163 -12.58 -12.18 13.49
C PHE A 163 -13.87 -11.68 14.17
N ASP A 164 -15.04 -11.91 13.57
CA ASP A 164 -16.34 -11.51 14.14
C ASP A 164 -16.42 -10.00 14.44
N LEU A 165 -15.90 -9.18 13.52
CA LEU A 165 -15.98 -7.73 13.59
C LEU A 165 -17.21 -7.21 12.85
N ASN A 166 -17.85 -6.18 13.42
CA ASN A 166 -18.84 -5.38 12.71
C ASN A 166 -18.12 -4.48 11.70
N VAL A 167 -18.53 -4.52 10.43
CA VAL A 167 -17.86 -3.76 9.36
C VAL A 167 -18.72 -2.58 8.93
N VAL A 168 -18.17 -1.38 9.11
CA VAL A 168 -18.74 -0.15 8.54
C VAL A 168 -17.75 0.48 7.58
N ALA A 169 -18.25 1.19 6.56
CA ALA A 169 -17.41 1.77 5.54
C ALA A 169 -17.94 3.12 5.05
N THR A 170 -17.04 3.92 4.50
CA THR A 170 -17.41 5.10 3.71
C THR A 170 -16.64 5.10 2.40
N THR A 171 -17.30 5.47 1.30
CA THR A 171 -16.71 5.51 -0.04
C THR A 171 -17.50 6.44 -0.93
N ARG A 172 -16.83 7.17 -1.83
CA ARG A 172 -17.49 8.07 -2.80
C ARG A 172 -18.33 7.29 -3.80
N SER A 173 -17.77 6.25 -4.40
CA SER A 173 -18.43 5.41 -5.38
C SER A 173 -18.66 4.03 -4.79
N ARG A 174 -19.93 3.65 -4.65
CA ARG A 174 -20.32 2.33 -4.13
C ARG A 174 -20.12 1.28 -5.21
N ARG A 175 -19.41 0.22 -4.85
CA ARG A 175 -19.40 -1.06 -5.59
C ARG A 175 -20.36 -2.03 -4.89
N PRO A 176 -20.78 -3.12 -5.55
CA PRO A 176 -21.46 -4.20 -4.86
C PRO A 176 -20.68 -4.62 -3.61
N ALA A 177 -21.38 -4.70 -2.49
CA ALA A 177 -20.85 -5.06 -1.18
C ALA A 177 -21.87 -6.00 -0.50
N PRO A 178 -21.43 -6.88 0.40
CA PRO A 178 -22.36 -7.67 1.21
C PRO A 178 -23.30 -6.77 2.02
N ASP A 179 -24.55 -7.21 2.19
CA ASP A 179 -25.56 -6.49 3.00
C ASP A 179 -25.13 -6.31 4.46
N SER A 180 -24.19 -7.14 4.93
CA SER A 180 -23.60 -7.06 6.27
C SER A 180 -22.67 -5.85 6.47
N VAL A 181 -22.34 -5.09 5.42
CA VAL A 181 -21.48 -3.90 5.50
C VAL A 181 -22.34 -2.65 5.61
N GLY A 182 -22.25 -1.95 6.74
CA GLY A 182 -22.94 -0.67 6.94
C GLY A 182 -22.20 0.48 6.25
N PHE A 183 -22.86 1.26 5.38
CA PHE A 183 -22.26 2.45 4.79
C PHE A 183 -22.67 3.72 5.54
N LEU A 184 -21.69 4.44 6.09
CA LEU A 184 -21.88 5.61 6.95
C LEU A 184 -21.23 6.87 6.37
N SER A 185 -21.61 8.04 6.89
CA SER A 185 -20.81 9.27 6.73
C SER A 185 -19.45 9.11 7.44
N ILE A 186 -18.47 9.93 7.08
CA ILE A 186 -17.16 9.87 7.73
C ILE A 186 -17.26 10.16 9.23
N ASP A 187 -18.08 11.14 9.64
CA ASP A 187 -18.26 11.49 11.06
C ASP A 187 -18.87 10.33 11.85
N ALA A 188 -19.94 9.72 11.33
CA ALA A 188 -20.58 8.57 11.96
C ALA A 188 -19.66 7.34 12.00
N LEU A 189 -18.84 7.13 10.97
CA LEU A 189 -17.84 6.07 10.95
C LEU A 189 -16.79 6.27 12.04
N VAL A 190 -16.27 7.49 12.20
CA VAL A 190 -15.28 7.82 13.24
C VAL A 190 -15.87 7.61 14.63
N GLU A 191 -17.11 8.03 14.85
CA GLU A 191 -17.79 7.89 16.14
C GLU A 191 -18.07 6.43 16.53
N GLN A 192 -18.40 5.57 15.56
CA GLN A 192 -18.87 4.20 15.81
C GLN A 192 -17.76 3.13 15.73
N SER A 193 -16.54 3.49 15.33
CA SER A 193 -15.47 2.52 15.08
C SER A 193 -14.50 2.40 16.26
N ASP A 194 -14.24 1.17 16.69
CA ASP A 194 -13.10 0.85 17.56
C ASP A 194 -11.76 0.92 16.81
N ILE A 195 -11.79 0.61 15.51
CA ILE A 195 -10.61 0.53 14.64
C ILE A 195 -10.93 1.25 13.34
N ILE A 196 -10.12 2.22 12.95
CA ILE A 196 -10.27 2.92 11.67
C ILE A 196 -9.12 2.53 10.74
N VAL A 197 -9.47 2.14 9.51
CA VAL A 197 -8.52 1.74 8.47
C VAL A 197 -8.70 2.62 7.24
N LEU A 198 -7.62 3.29 6.84
CA LEU A 198 -7.57 4.10 5.64
C LEU A 198 -7.19 3.23 4.44
N CYS A 199 -8.16 2.94 3.58
CA CYS A 199 -8.03 2.17 2.34
C CYS A 199 -8.29 3.04 1.09
N CYS A 200 -8.29 4.37 1.25
CA CYS A 200 -8.45 5.34 0.17
C CYS A 200 -7.10 5.69 -0.48
N PRO A 201 -7.11 6.08 -1.77
CA PRO A 201 -5.92 6.64 -2.41
C PRO A 201 -5.61 8.03 -1.84
N LEU A 202 -4.35 8.44 -1.90
CA LEU A 202 -3.94 9.82 -1.65
C LEU A 202 -4.38 10.70 -2.83
N THR A 203 -5.21 11.69 -2.56
CA THR A 203 -5.64 12.73 -3.52
C THR A 203 -5.56 14.10 -2.84
N ALA A 204 -5.97 15.18 -3.52
CA ALA A 204 -5.84 16.54 -2.98
C ALA A 204 -6.90 16.87 -1.92
N GLU A 205 -8.07 16.22 -1.99
CA GLU A 205 -9.17 16.28 -1.01
C GLU A 205 -8.78 15.69 0.35
#